data_AF-A0A7J7JMB2-F1
#
_entry.id   AF-A0A7J7JMB2-F1
#
_cell.length_a   1.000
_cell.length_b   1.000
_cell.length_c   1.000
_cell.angle_alpha   90.00
_cell.angle_beta   90.00
_cell.angle_gamma   90.00
#
_symmetry.space_group_name_H-M   'P 1'
#
loop_
_entity.id
_entity.type
_entity.pdbx_description
1 polymer ?
#
loop_
_entity_poly.entity_id
_entity_poly.type
_entity_poly.pdbx_seq_one_letter_code
_entity_poly.pdbx_strand_id
1 'polypeptide(L)'
;MLEAVPINLHINRMLVCNQYTKSGASHDTITVGAFSVHSRGYKHGGLSKLLKLSSSDVEPFRLPAMSKLSQLLDTMQELDGLKDAIVNTCEKLYRACETNDNTSLCAAYTELIEQRLQLIELCGRRPLITESMMSFQSSIVQSDDTHSTNQKQMTII
;
A
#
# COMPACT_ATOMS: atom_id res chain seq x y z
N MET A 1 25.49 -8.65 -33.94
CA MET A 1 24.87 -7.34 -34.20
C MET A 1 23.89 -7.08 -33.08
N LEU A 2 24.15 -6.12 -32.20
CA LEU A 2 23.38 -5.92 -30.96
C LEU A 2 22.21 -4.97 -31.27
N GLU A 3 21.06 -5.54 -31.59
CA GLU A 3 19.86 -4.79 -31.92
C GLU A 3 19.21 -4.31 -30.61
N ALA A 4 19.17 -2.98 -30.43
CA ALA A 4 18.54 -2.27 -29.32
C ALA A 4 19.07 -2.57 -27.91
N VAL A 5 20.25 -2.03 -27.58
CA VAL A 5 20.70 -1.97 -26.17
C VAL A 5 20.23 -0.66 -25.54
N PRO A 6 19.68 -0.70 -24.32
CA PRO A 6 19.40 0.51 -23.57
C PRO A 6 20.69 1.25 -23.26
N ILE A 7 20.79 2.49 -23.73
CA ILE A 7 21.88 3.37 -23.30
C ILE A 7 21.58 3.78 -21.86
N ASN A 8 22.55 3.59 -20.97
CA ASN A 8 22.44 3.85 -19.53
C ASN A 8 21.57 2.84 -18.75
N LEU A 9 22.03 1.57 -18.69
CA LEU A 9 21.51 0.57 -17.77
C LEU A 9 22.19 0.72 -16.41
N HIS A 10 21.41 1.01 -15.37
CA HIS A 10 21.88 1.08 -13.99
C HIS A 10 21.11 0.08 -13.14
N ILE A 11 21.82 -0.77 -12.40
CA ILE A 11 21.23 -1.72 -11.45
C ILE A 11 21.68 -1.29 -10.06
N ASN A 12 20.72 -0.97 -9.20
CA ASN A 12 20.97 -0.65 -7.81
C ASN A 12 20.33 -1.72 -6.92
N ARG A 13 21.15 -2.50 -6.20
CA ARG A 13 20.68 -3.49 -5.23
C ARG A 13 20.78 -2.90 -3.82
N MET A 14 19.65 -2.82 -3.14
CA MET A 14 19.58 -2.43 -1.73
C MET A 14 19.25 -3.64 -0.88
N LEU A 15 19.98 -3.84 0.19
CA LEU A 15 19.71 -4.89 1.17
C LEU A 15 19.12 -4.22 2.41
N VAL A 16 17.81 -4.41 2.59
CA VAL A 16 17.06 -3.81 3.69
C VAL A 16 17.00 -4.85 4.80
N CYS A 17 17.81 -4.62 5.84
CA CYS A 17 17.80 -5.45 7.04
C CYS A 17 16.98 -4.77 8.12
N ASN A 18 15.97 -5.47 8.62
CA ASN A 18 15.27 -5.05 9.83
C ASN A 18 16.03 -5.60 11.05
N GLN A 19 16.60 -4.70 11.84
CA GLN A 19 17.41 -5.05 13.02
C GLN A 19 16.59 -5.76 14.12
N TYR A 20 15.28 -5.52 14.15
CA TYR A 20 14.37 -6.03 15.16
C TYR A 20 13.82 -7.43 14.85
N THR A 21 13.59 -7.74 13.56
CA THR A 21 13.06 -9.05 13.14
C THR A 21 14.13 -10.01 12.61
N LYS A 22 15.40 -9.57 12.52
CA LYS A 22 16.52 -10.29 11.88
C LYS A 22 16.20 -10.80 10.46
N SER A 23 15.20 -10.19 9.82
CA SER A 23 14.78 -10.50 8.47
C SER A 23 15.36 -9.47 7.52
N GLY A 24 15.96 -9.94 6.43
CA GLY A 24 16.53 -9.12 5.37
C GLY A 24 15.80 -9.37 4.07
N ALA A 25 15.49 -8.30 3.35
CA ALA A 25 15.00 -8.37 1.98
C ALA A 25 15.96 -7.62 1.06
N SER A 26 16.25 -8.18 -0.11
CA SER A 26 17.00 -7.50 -1.15
C SER A 26 16.04 -6.92 -2.18
N HIS A 27 16.21 -5.64 -2.48
CA HIS A 27 15.46 -4.90 -3.47
C HIS A 27 16.37 -4.47 -4.61
N ASP A 28 16.06 -4.94 -5.81
CA ASP A 28 16.76 -4.55 -7.02
C ASP A 28 15.97 -3.48 -7.76
N THR A 29 16.58 -2.32 -7.95
CA THR A 29 16.06 -1.25 -8.81
C THR A 29 16.85 -1.28 -10.11
N ILE A 30 16.17 -1.59 -11.20
CA ILE A 30 16.75 -1.58 -12.55
C ILE A 30 16.25 -0.31 -13.25
N THR A 31 17.16 0.60 -13.52
CA THR A 31 16.90 1.79 -14.32
C THR A 31 17.44 1.56 -15.72
N VAL A 32 16.55 1.64 -16.71
CA VAL A 32 16.88 1.42 -18.11
C VAL A 32 16.69 2.76 -18.83
N GLY A 33 17.77 3.33 -19.35
CA GLY A 33 17.68 4.48 -20.24
C GLY A 33 17.10 4.09 -21.60
N ALA A 34 16.92 5.07 -22.50
CA ALA A 34 16.24 4.84 -23.77
C ALA A 34 16.92 3.74 -24.60
N PHE A 35 16.12 2.84 -25.21
CA PHE A 35 16.63 1.86 -26.16
C PHE A 35 17.18 2.58 -27.39
N SER A 36 18.45 2.37 -27.70
CA SER A 36 19.07 2.94 -28.90
C SER A 36 19.29 1.85 -29.94
N VAL A 37 18.74 2.06 -31.14
CA VAL A 37 19.04 1.23 -32.31
C VAL A 37 20.29 1.82 -32.97
N HIS A 38 21.46 1.36 -32.51
CA HIS A 38 22.76 1.83 -33.03
C HIS A 38 22.93 1.63 -34.54
N SER A 39 22.18 0.69 -35.15
CA SER A 39 22.22 0.44 -36.60
C SER A 39 21.51 1.50 -37.46
N ARG A 40 20.72 2.42 -36.86
CA ARG A 40 19.88 3.38 -37.63
C ARG A 40 20.28 4.85 -37.53
N GLY A 41 21.46 5.15 -36.97
CA GLY A 41 22.08 6.48 -37.09
C GLY A 41 21.33 7.64 -36.41
N TYR A 42 20.47 7.38 -35.42
CA TYR A 42 19.78 8.44 -34.67
C TYR A 42 20.76 9.21 -33.79
N LYS A 43 21.43 10.20 -34.37
CA LYS A 43 22.35 11.07 -33.65
C LYS A 43 21.61 12.07 -32.75
N HIS A 44 20.36 12.45 -33.06
CA HIS A 44 19.58 13.42 -32.28
C HIS A 44 18.07 13.04 -32.30
N GLY A 45 17.45 12.88 -31.13
CA GLY A 45 15.97 12.94 -30.98
C GLY A 45 15.15 11.66 -31.18
N GLY A 46 15.75 10.46 -31.11
CA GLY A 46 15.05 9.18 -31.34
C GLY A 46 13.82 8.94 -30.45
N LEU A 47 13.90 9.25 -29.15
CA LEU A 47 12.80 9.05 -28.20
C LEU A 47 11.59 9.97 -28.48
N SER A 48 11.83 11.24 -28.86
CA SER A 48 10.74 12.17 -29.18
C SER A 48 9.96 11.74 -30.42
N LYS A 49 10.66 11.17 -31.41
CA LYS A 49 10.07 10.69 -32.66
C LYS A 49 9.33 9.37 -32.44
N LEU A 50 9.85 8.52 -31.57
CA LEU A 50 9.19 7.29 -31.14
C LEU A 50 7.93 7.57 -30.30
N LEU A 51 8.01 8.50 -29.35
CA LEU A 51 6.85 8.94 -28.55
C LEU A 51 5.73 9.48 -29.44
N LYS A 52 6.05 10.30 -30.44
CA LYS A 52 5.05 10.77 -31.42
C LYS A 52 4.41 9.64 -32.23
N LEU A 53 5.13 8.53 -32.48
CA LEU A 53 4.59 7.34 -33.13
C LEU A 53 3.80 6.43 -32.17
N SER A 54 4.23 6.30 -30.91
CA SER A 54 3.60 5.43 -29.92
C SER A 54 2.41 6.10 -29.22
N SER A 55 2.26 7.43 -29.34
CA SER A 55 1.10 8.18 -28.84
C SER A 55 -0.20 7.77 -29.55
N SER A 56 -0.13 7.04 -30.68
CA SER A 56 -1.32 6.53 -31.33
C SER A 56 -1.81 5.19 -30.80
N ASP A 57 -0.98 4.37 -30.13
CA ASP A 57 -1.36 3.02 -29.68
C ASP A 57 -0.38 2.43 -28.64
N VAL A 58 -0.31 2.90 -27.38
CA VAL A 58 0.15 2.02 -26.28
C VAL A 58 -0.31 2.54 -24.90
N GLU A 59 -1.03 1.69 -24.17
CA GLU A 59 -1.31 1.84 -22.74
C GLU A 59 0.01 1.92 -21.93
N PRO A 60 0.13 2.84 -20.95
CA PRO A 60 1.37 3.06 -20.22
C PRO A 60 1.77 1.82 -19.40
N PHE A 61 3.02 1.38 -19.60
CA PHE A 61 3.70 0.33 -18.83
C PHE A 61 3.67 0.66 -17.33
N ARG A 62 2.77 0.03 -16.56
CA ARG A 62 2.65 0.20 -15.12
C ARG A 62 3.54 -0.79 -14.37
N LEU A 63 4.48 -0.27 -13.57
CA LEU A 63 5.32 -1.03 -12.66
C LEU A 63 4.50 -1.65 -11.51
N PRO A 64 4.76 -2.91 -11.07
CA PRO A 64 3.98 -3.57 -10.01
C PRO A 64 4.04 -2.92 -8.62
N ALA A 65 5.05 -2.08 -8.34
CA ALA A 65 5.21 -1.40 -7.04
C ALA A 65 4.16 -0.31 -6.77
N MET A 66 3.49 0.19 -7.82
CA MET A 66 2.38 1.14 -7.69
C MET A 66 1.08 0.49 -7.18
N SER A 67 0.99 -0.85 -7.18
CA SER A 67 -0.23 -1.57 -6.81
C SER A 67 -0.57 -1.46 -5.32
N LYS A 68 0.40 -1.62 -4.41
CA LYS A 68 0.15 -1.62 -2.96
C LYS A 68 -0.19 -0.23 -2.42
N LEU A 69 0.49 0.82 -2.89
CA LEU A 69 0.24 2.19 -2.46
C LEU A 69 -1.13 2.67 -2.99
N SER A 70 -1.44 2.42 -4.26
CA SER A 70 -2.76 2.72 -4.82
C SER A 70 -3.86 1.99 -4.04
N GLN A 71 -3.70 0.69 -3.80
CA GLN A 71 -4.65 -0.08 -3.00
C GLN A 71 -4.83 0.53 -1.61
N LEU A 72 -3.74 0.92 -0.93
CA LEU A 72 -3.82 1.56 0.39
C LEU A 72 -4.60 2.88 0.33
N LEU A 73 -4.32 3.74 -0.64
CA LEU A 73 -5.02 5.01 -0.79
C LEU A 73 -6.52 4.79 -1.03
N ASP A 74 -6.86 3.85 -1.89
CA ASP A 74 -8.25 3.45 -2.15
C ASP A 74 -8.90 2.91 -0.87
N THR A 75 -8.20 2.10 -0.08
CA THR A 75 -8.71 1.61 1.20
C THR A 75 -9.02 2.72 2.19
N MET A 76 -8.13 3.73 2.26
CA MET A 76 -8.27 4.83 3.19
C MET A 76 -9.45 5.70 2.81
N GLN A 77 -9.61 6.00 1.52
CA GLN A 77 -10.73 6.76 1.01
C GLN A 77 -12.08 6.05 1.27
N GLU A 78 -12.13 4.73 1.06
CA GLU A 78 -13.34 3.95 1.38
C GLU A 78 -13.63 3.93 2.89
N LEU A 79 -12.60 3.85 3.74
CA LEU A 79 -12.75 3.91 5.21
C LEU A 79 -13.29 5.26 5.67
N ASP A 80 -12.76 6.35 5.11
CA ASP A 80 -13.24 7.71 5.41
C ASP A 80 -14.69 7.89 4.96
N GLY A 81 -15.04 7.42 3.76
CA GLY A 81 -16.43 7.44 3.29
C GLY A 81 -17.38 6.63 4.17
N LEU A 82 -16.96 5.45 4.61
CA LEU A 82 -17.77 4.60 5.49
C LEU A 82 -17.94 5.23 6.88
N LYS A 83 -16.90 5.87 7.41
CA LYS A 83 -16.97 6.63 8.67
C LYS A 83 -18.01 7.74 8.58
N ASP A 84 -17.98 8.55 7.52
CA ASP A 84 -18.96 9.63 7.33
C ASP A 84 -20.38 9.08 7.19
N ALA A 85 -20.55 7.95 6.49
CA ALA A 85 -21.82 7.27 6.37
C ALA A 85 -22.36 6.77 7.73
N ILE A 86 -21.50 6.19 8.59
CA ILE A 86 -21.88 5.75 9.94
C ILE A 86 -22.30 6.94 10.81
N VAL A 87 -21.56 8.05 10.77
CA VAL A 87 -21.90 9.27 11.52
C VAL A 87 -23.28 9.78 11.11
N ASN A 88 -23.54 9.85 9.80
CA ASN A 88 -24.85 10.26 9.28
C ASN A 88 -25.97 9.31 9.71
N THR A 89 -25.77 7.99 9.68
CA THR A 89 -26.77 7.04 10.16
C THR A 89 -27.03 7.19 11.66
N CYS A 90 -26.00 7.46 12.47
CA CYS A 90 -26.16 7.78 13.89
C CYS A 90 -26.98 9.06 14.11
N GLU A 91 -26.78 10.09 13.29
CA GLU A 91 -27.62 11.31 13.33
C GLU A 91 -29.07 11.02 12.94
N LYS A 92 -29.30 10.21 11.89
CA LYS A 92 -30.65 9.76 11.52
C LYS A 92 -31.32 8.99 12.66
N LEU A 93 -30.58 8.10 13.33
CA LEU A 93 -31.06 7.32 14.46
C LEU A 93 -31.42 8.22 15.64
N TYR A 94 -30.57 9.20 15.96
CA TYR A 94 -30.85 10.19 16.99
C TYR A 94 -32.13 10.99 16.70
N ARG A 95 -32.29 11.48 15.46
CA ARG A 95 -33.50 12.21 15.05
C ARG A 95 -34.76 11.34 15.12
N ALA A 96 -34.67 10.08 14.69
CA ALA A 96 -35.78 9.13 14.76
C ALA A 96 -36.23 8.86 16.21
N CYS A 97 -35.27 8.82 17.15
CA CYS A 97 -35.55 8.75 18.58
C CYS A 97 -36.27 10.02 19.09
N GLU A 98 -35.87 11.22 18.65
CA GLU A 98 -36.53 12.47 19.05
C GLU A 98 -37.97 12.55 18.53
N THR A 99 -38.23 12.11 17.30
CA THR A 99 -39.57 12.10 16.70
C THR A 99 -40.41 10.88 17.14
N ASN A 100 -39.84 9.99 17.95
CA ASN A 100 -40.43 8.74 18.43
C ASN A 100 -41.02 7.87 17.29
N ASP A 101 -40.38 7.93 16.12
CA ASP A 101 -40.79 7.19 14.93
C ASP A 101 -40.05 5.86 14.87
N ASN A 102 -40.75 4.80 15.29
CA ASN A 102 -40.22 3.44 15.32
C ASN A 102 -39.85 2.89 13.94
N THR A 103 -40.46 3.40 12.86
CA THR A 103 -40.19 2.89 11.51
C THR A 103 -38.86 3.41 10.97
N SER A 104 -38.60 4.70 11.09
CA SER A 104 -37.30 5.29 10.72
C SER A 104 -36.18 4.83 11.65
N LEU A 105 -36.47 4.58 12.94
CA LEU A 105 -35.51 4.00 13.88
C LEU A 105 -35.07 2.59 13.45
N CYS A 106 -36.02 1.70 13.15
CA CYS A 106 -35.72 0.36 12.65
C CYS A 106 -34.95 0.39 11.33
N ALA A 107 -35.27 1.33 10.43
CA ALA A 107 -34.57 1.49 9.16
C ALA A 107 -33.11 1.94 9.38
N ALA A 108 -32.88 2.97 10.20
CA ALA A 108 -31.54 3.47 10.53
C ALA A 108 -30.69 2.41 11.27
N TYR A 109 -31.31 1.63 12.16
CA TYR A 109 -30.63 0.52 12.84
C TYR A 109 -30.23 -0.60 11.86
N THR A 110 -31.08 -0.90 10.88
CA THR A 110 -30.75 -1.88 9.83
C THR A 110 -29.59 -1.38 8.95
N GLU A 111 -29.60 -0.10 8.57
CA GLU A 111 -28.51 0.56 7.83
C GLU A 111 -27.18 0.49 8.60
N LEU A 112 -27.19 0.69 9.93
CA LEU A 112 -26.01 0.52 10.79
C LEU A 112 -25.47 -0.92 10.82
N ILE A 113 -26.36 -1.91 10.83
CA ILE A 113 -25.95 -3.33 10.76
C ILE A 113 -25.23 -3.61 9.45
N GLU A 114 -25.75 -3.09 8.33
CA GLU A 114 -25.12 -3.26 7.02
C GLU A 114 -23.75 -2.57 6.95
N GLN A 115 -23.65 -1.33 7.43
CA GLN A 115 -22.39 -0.59 7.52
C GLN A 115 -21.35 -1.31 8.40
N ARG A 116 -21.79 -1.94 9.50
CA ARG A 116 -20.92 -2.79 10.34
C ARG A 116 -20.37 -3.97 9.56
N LEU A 117 -21.18 -4.64 8.75
CA LEU A 117 -20.73 -5.78 7.93
C LEU A 117 -19.72 -5.33 6.87
N GLN A 118 -19.96 -4.20 6.22
CA GLN A 118 -19.02 -3.60 5.27
C GLN A 118 -17.67 -3.27 5.94
N LEU A 119 -17.68 -2.74 7.16
CA LEU A 119 -16.45 -2.46 7.92
C LEU A 119 -15.67 -3.74 8.22
N ILE A 120 -16.36 -4.80 8.66
CA ILE A 120 -15.73 -6.11 8.93
C ILE A 120 -15.12 -6.69 7.65
N GLU A 121 -15.82 -6.60 6.52
CA GLU A 121 -15.30 -7.06 5.24
C GLU A 121 -14.08 -6.25 4.81
N LEU A 122 -14.13 -4.92 4.89
CA LEU A 122 -13.04 -4.04 4.47
C LEU A 122 -11.77 -4.26 5.30
N CYS A 123 -11.93 -4.42 6.62
CA CYS A 123 -10.84 -4.74 7.53
C CYS A 123 -10.34 -6.19 7.41
N GLY A 124 -11.21 -7.14 7.04
CA GLY A 124 -10.90 -8.57 6.97
C GLY A 124 -10.37 -9.06 5.62
N ARG A 125 -10.80 -8.45 4.51
CA ARG A 125 -10.51 -8.90 3.14
C ARG A 125 -9.18 -8.36 2.59
N ARG A 126 -8.61 -7.35 3.22
CA ARG A 126 -7.41 -6.68 2.71
C ARG A 126 -6.14 -7.13 3.46
N PRO A 127 -5.28 -7.96 2.83
CA PRO A 127 -4.09 -8.49 3.48
C PRO A 127 -3.12 -7.40 3.93
N LEU A 128 -3.19 -6.21 3.32
CA LEU A 128 -2.32 -5.09 3.67
C LEU A 128 -2.59 -4.54 5.08
N ILE A 129 -3.86 -4.46 5.49
CA ILE A 129 -4.23 -3.97 6.83
C ILE A 129 -3.82 -5.01 7.87
N THR A 130 -4.08 -6.29 7.62
CA THR A 130 -3.70 -7.37 8.53
C THR A 130 -2.18 -7.57 8.61
N GLU A 131 -1.45 -7.48 7.50
CA GLU A 131 0.02 -7.49 7.46
C GLU A 131 0.62 -6.32 8.25
N SER A 132 0.07 -5.11 8.06
CA SER A 132 0.51 -3.93 8.81
C SER A 132 0.23 -4.05 10.31
N MET A 133 -0.95 -4.57 10.69
CA MET A 133 -1.34 -4.81 12.08
C MET A 133 -0.45 -5.87 12.74
N MET A 134 -0.18 -7.00 12.08
CA MET A 134 0.72 -8.04 12.59
C MET A 134 2.16 -7.52 12.74
N SER A 135 2.62 -6.71 11.79
CA SER A 135 3.95 -6.08 11.85
C SER A 135 4.06 -5.10 13.03
N PHE A 136 3.01 -4.31 13.26
CA PHE A 136 2.92 -3.40 14.41
C PHE A 136 2.87 -4.14 15.74
N GLN A 137 2.01 -5.16 15.85
CA GLN A 137 1.89 -5.97 17.06
C GLN A 137 3.21 -6.69 17.41
N SER A 138 3.92 -7.20 16.40
CA SER A 138 5.25 -7.79 16.59
C SER A 138 6.27 -6.77 17.10
N SER A 139 6.13 -5.50 16.71
CA SER A 139 7.00 -4.41 17.17
C SER A 139 6.71 -4.00 18.62
N ILE A 140 5.45 -4.11 19.09
CA ILE A 140 5.07 -3.83 20.48
C ILE A 140 5.58 -4.92 21.43
N VAL A 141 5.47 -6.20 21.05
CA VAL A 141 5.89 -7.32 21.92
C VAL A 141 7.41 -7.30 22.18
N GLN A 142 8.21 -6.78 21.24
CA GLN A 142 9.66 -6.71 21.40
C GLN A 142 10.13 -5.60 22.37
N SER A 143 9.28 -4.61 22.68
CA SER A 143 9.63 -3.55 23.66
C SER A 143 9.57 -4.03 25.11
N ASP A 144 8.67 -4.96 25.46
CA ASP A 144 8.43 -5.37 26.85
C ASP A 144 9.51 -6.36 27.39
N ASP A 145 10.21 -7.08 26.51
CA ASP A 145 11.22 -8.07 26.91
C ASP A 145 12.59 -7.48 27.29
N THR A 146 12.80 -6.16 27.13
CA THR A 146 14.13 -5.54 27.31
C THR A 146 14.49 -5.22 28.76
N HIS A 147 13.60 -5.43 29.74
CA HIS A 147 13.86 -5.04 31.14
C HIS A 147 14.33 -6.16 32.10
N SER A 148 14.48 -7.41 31.68
CA SER A 148 14.73 -8.52 32.63
C SER A 148 16.12 -9.20 32.57
N THR A 149 16.97 -8.93 31.57
CA THR A 149 18.16 -9.80 31.33
C THR A 149 19.54 -9.18 31.62
N ASN A 150 19.64 -7.98 32.21
CA ASN A 150 20.94 -7.38 32.53
C ASN A 150 21.33 -7.49 34.02
N GLN A 151 21.45 -8.72 34.56
CA GLN A 151 22.07 -8.88 35.89
C GLN A 151 22.88 -10.15 36.16
N LYS A 152 23.21 -10.97 35.15
CA LYS A 152 24.10 -12.13 35.40
C LYS A 152 25.14 -12.29 34.29
N GLN A 153 26.25 -11.58 34.43
CA GLN A 153 27.58 -12.12 34.10
C GLN A 153 28.68 -11.19 34.62
N MET A 154 29.09 -11.43 35.87
CA MET A 154 30.43 -11.08 36.34
C MET A 154 30.86 -12.14 37.35
N THR A 155 31.49 -13.22 36.85
CA THR A 155 32.39 -14.03 37.66
C THR A 155 33.56 -14.42 36.77
N ILE A 156 34.68 -13.75 37.02
CA ILE A 156 36.00 -14.02 36.47
C ILE A 156 36.61 -15.16 37.32
N ILE A 157 37.07 -16.23 36.67
CA ILE A 157 38.30 -16.95 37.03
C ILE A 157 38.99 -17.31 35.71
#